data_AF-B5VIJ1-F1
#
_entry.id   AF-B5VIJ1-F1
#
_cell.length_a   1.000
_cell.length_b   1.000
_cell.length_c   1.000
_cell.angle_alpha   90.00
_cell.angle_beta   90.00
_cell.angle_gamma   90.00
#
_symmetry.space_group_name_H-M   'P 1'
#
loop_
_entity.id
_entity.type
_entity.pdbx_description
1 polymer ?
#
loop_
_entity_poly.entity_id
_entity_poly.type
_entity_poly.pdbx_seq_one_letter_code
_entity_poly.pdbx_strand_id
1 'polypeptide(L)'
;MRFLQVYKSSALIGLIILLASKVNLAEAKRKLVATSLVTCMENSQLSANSFDVVFNPDDRSLHYDLDMSTQIDSYIFADIDVYAYGFKIITKNVDLCSINWKQFCPVHPGNIQIDSIEYISSEYVNEIPGIAYQVPDIDAYARVKITNNVSEYLACIQIYFSNGKTVSQIGVKWATAVVAGIGL
;
A
#
# COMPACT_ATOMS: atom_id res chain seq x y z
N MET A 1 10.26 37.39 50.20
CA MET A 1 10.97 36.80 49.03
C MET A 1 10.27 35.59 48.38
N ARG A 2 9.32 34.88 49.02
CA ARG A 2 8.64 33.70 48.42
C ARG A 2 7.54 33.99 47.38
N PHE A 3 7.03 35.23 47.28
CA PHE A 3 5.95 35.60 46.36
C PHE A 3 6.39 35.79 44.89
N LEU A 4 7.65 36.17 44.65
CA LEU A 4 8.21 36.36 43.30
C LEU A 4 8.47 35.02 42.56
N GLN A 5 8.55 33.92 43.29
CA GLN A 5 8.85 32.60 42.74
C GLN A 5 7.60 31.92 42.15
N VAL A 6 6.41 32.25 42.67
CA VAL A 6 5.12 31.75 42.19
C VAL A 6 4.71 32.42 40.87
N TYR A 7 4.96 33.72 40.73
CA TYR A 7 4.60 34.49 39.52
C TYR A 7 5.44 34.11 38.29
N LYS A 8 6.74 33.80 38.51
CA LYS A 8 7.67 33.36 37.45
C LYS A 8 7.31 31.97 36.91
N SER A 9 6.73 31.11 37.76
CA SER A 9 6.23 29.78 37.38
C SER A 9 4.92 29.86 36.60
N SER A 10 3.99 30.75 37.00
CA SER A 10 2.70 30.94 36.31
C SER A 10 2.85 31.51 34.89
N ALA A 11 3.81 32.40 34.65
CA ALA A 11 4.10 32.95 33.32
C ALA A 11 4.73 31.90 32.37
N LEU A 12 5.55 30.99 32.91
CA LEU A 12 6.18 29.92 32.13
C LEU A 12 5.16 28.86 31.70
N ILE A 13 4.22 28.51 32.59
CA ILE A 13 3.14 27.56 32.31
C ILE A 13 2.18 28.14 31.26
N GLY A 14 1.85 29.44 31.33
CA GLY A 14 1.03 30.12 30.33
C GLY A 14 1.65 30.13 28.93
N LEU A 15 2.98 30.28 28.83
CA LEU A 15 3.70 30.27 27.56
C LEU A 15 3.71 28.88 26.91
N ILE A 16 3.80 27.80 27.70
CA ILE A 16 3.77 26.41 27.22
C ILE A 16 2.38 26.03 26.69
N ILE A 17 1.30 26.47 27.36
CA ILE A 17 -0.08 26.20 26.91
C ILE A 17 -0.41 26.96 25.62
N LEU A 18 0.11 28.18 25.44
CA LEU A 18 -0.09 28.96 24.20
C LEU A 18 0.64 28.35 22.99
N LEU A 19 1.81 27.73 23.19
CA LEU A 19 2.56 27.02 22.14
C LEU A 19 1.90 25.69 21.70
N ALA A 20 1.12 25.06 22.58
CA ALA A 20 0.46 23.77 22.28
C ALA A 20 -0.81 23.90 21.40
N SER A 21 -1.33 25.11 21.17
CA SER A 21 -2.60 25.31 20.43
C SER A 21 -2.47 25.31 18.89
N LYS A 22 -1.26 25.12 18.35
CA LYS A 22 -0.96 25.15 16.91
C LYS A 22 -0.73 23.76 16.30
N VAL A 23 -1.34 22.71 16.84
CA VAL A 23 -1.27 21.36 16.23
C VAL A 23 -2.36 21.24 15.17
N ASN A 24 -2.02 21.53 13.92
CA ASN A 24 -2.91 21.21 12.80
C ASN A 24 -2.95 19.68 12.66
N LEU A 25 -4.12 19.08 12.88
CA LEU A 25 -4.38 17.70 12.50
C LEU A 25 -4.41 17.65 10.98
N ALA A 26 -3.29 17.28 10.35
CA ALA A 26 -3.28 16.93 8.94
C ALA A 26 -3.86 15.51 8.82
N GLU A 27 -5.12 15.41 8.40
CA GLU A 27 -5.70 14.11 8.03
C GLU A 27 -5.11 13.70 6.68
N ALA A 28 -4.17 12.75 6.72
CA ALA A 28 -3.64 12.16 5.50
C ALA A 28 -4.75 11.33 4.83
N LYS A 29 -5.02 11.60 3.55
CA LYS A 29 -5.94 10.79 2.75
C LYS A 29 -5.56 9.32 2.81
N ARG A 30 -6.56 8.45 2.83
CA ARG A 30 -6.36 7.00 2.82
C ARG A 30 -5.79 6.60 1.46
N LYS A 31 -4.76 5.78 1.46
CA LYS A 31 -4.20 5.20 0.24
C LYS A 31 -3.51 3.88 0.54
N LEU A 32 -3.49 3.00 -0.46
CA LEU A 32 -2.56 1.88 -0.52
C LEU A 32 -1.64 2.10 -1.71
N VAL A 33 -0.35 1.84 -1.51
CA VAL A 33 0.68 2.00 -2.52
C VAL A 33 1.45 0.70 -2.65
N ALA A 34 1.85 0.35 -3.85
CA ALA A 34 2.74 -0.77 -4.10
C ALA A 34 3.78 -0.35 -5.13
N THR A 35 5.06 -0.42 -4.76
CA THR A 35 6.19 -0.02 -5.61
C THR A 35 7.10 -1.20 -5.93
N SER A 36 6.68 -2.41 -5.58
CA SER A 36 7.46 -3.62 -5.74
C SER A 36 6.57 -4.77 -6.20
N LEU A 37 7.04 -5.43 -7.24
CA LEU A 37 6.47 -6.64 -7.79
C LEU A 37 7.62 -7.64 -7.97
N VAL A 38 7.43 -8.86 -7.49
CA VAL A 38 8.40 -9.95 -7.61
C VAL A 38 7.76 -11.17 -8.23
N THR A 39 8.53 -11.94 -8.99
CA THR A 39 8.05 -13.23 -9.51
C THR A 39 8.06 -14.29 -8.41
N CYS A 40 7.06 -15.16 -8.38
CA CYS A 40 6.89 -16.21 -7.36
C CYS A 40 6.89 -17.63 -7.92
N MET A 41 7.39 -17.81 -9.14
CA MET A 41 7.44 -19.09 -9.86
C MET A 41 8.72 -19.17 -10.68
N GLU A 42 9.29 -20.37 -10.77
CA GLU A 42 10.40 -20.66 -11.68
C GLU A 42 9.92 -20.62 -13.13
N ASN A 43 10.73 -20.03 -14.03
CA ASN A 43 10.39 -19.88 -15.45
C ASN A 43 9.09 -19.07 -15.71
N SER A 44 8.78 -18.09 -14.86
CA SER A 44 7.67 -17.14 -15.09
C SER A 44 7.82 -16.46 -16.45
N GLN A 45 6.81 -16.57 -17.32
CA GLN A 45 6.78 -15.93 -18.64
C GLN A 45 6.44 -14.43 -18.59
N LEU A 46 6.49 -13.84 -17.40
CA LEU A 46 6.20 -12.44 -17.15
C LEU A 46 7.12 -11.95 -16.03
N SER A 47 7.71 -10.77 -16.25
CA SER A 47 8.64 -10.09 -15.34
C SER A 47 8.38 -8.58 -15.37
N ALA A 48 8.49 -7.91 -14.22
CA ALA A 48 8.35 -6.45 -14.15
C ALA A 48 9.72 -5.76 -14.07
N ASN A 49 9.85 -4.64 -14.80
CA ASN A 49 10.98 -3.72 -14.74
C ASN A 49 10.68 -2.57 -13.76
N SER A 50 9.51 -1.95 -13.90
CA SER A 50 8.96 -0.96 -12.96
C SER A 50 7.52 -1.30 -12.62
N PHE A 51 7.12 -0.96 -11.40
CA PHE A 51 5.78 -1.22 -10.91
C PHE A 51 5.44 -0.22 -9.81
N ASP A 52 4.51 0.68 -10.10
CA ASP A 52 4.01 1.69 -9.18
C ASP A 52 2.48 1.72 -9.25
N VAL A 53 1.84 1.43 -8.12
CA VAL A 53 0.38 1.41 -8.01
C VAL A 53 -0.03 2.24 -6.81
N VAL A 54 -1.05 3.08 -7.00
CA VAL A 54 -1.67 3.88 -5.95
C VAL A 54 -3.18 3.67 -6.00
N PHE A 55 -3.71 3.06 -4.95
CA PHE A 55 -5.14 2.88 -4.77
C PHE A 55 -5.69 3.88 -3.75
N ASN A 56 -6.70 4.64 -4.16
CA ASN A 56 -7.47 5.53 -3.29
C ASN A 56 -8.87 4.93 -3.03
N PRO A 57 -9.19 4.53 -1.79
CA PRO A 57 -10.49 3.95 -1.48
C PRO A 57 -11.64 4.98 -1.50
N ASP A 58 -11.35 6.28 -1.38
CA ASP A 58 -12.37 7.32 -1.22
C ASP A 58 -13.11 7.59 -2.55
N ASP A 59 -12.40 7.53 -3.68
CA ASP A 59 -12.93 7.68 -5.04
C ASP A 59 -12.87 6.38 -5.86
N ARG A 60 -12.35 5.29 -5.27
CA ARG A 60 -12.15 3.96 -5.87
C ARG A 60 -11.18 3.96 -7.06
N SER A 61 -10.34 4.98 -7.17
CA SER A 61 -9.33 5.06 -8.24
C SER A 61 -8.13 4.17 -7.94
N LEU A 62 -7.74 3.37 -8.93
CA LEU A 62 -6.51 2.60 -8.96
C LEU A 62 -5.63 3.19 -10.08
N HIS A 63 -4.66 3.99 -9.69
CA HIS A 63 -3.62 4.47 -10.59
C HIS A 63 -2.51 3.42 -10.66
N TYR A 64 -2.05 3.10 -11.87
CA TYR A 64 -0.96 2.15 -12.07
C TYR A 64 -0.06 2.60 -13.21
N ASP A 65 1.24 2.59 -12.94
CA ASP A 65 2.34 2.79 -13.86
C ASP A 65 3.22 1.54 -13.80
N LEU A 66 3.31 0.82 -14.91
CA LEU A 66 4.03 -0.44 -14.99
C LEU A 66 4.80 -0.56 -16.30
N ASP A 67 6.03 -1.04 -16.19
CA ASP A 67 6.87 -1.51 -17.29
C ASP A 67 7.17 -2.98 -17.05
N MET A 68 6.69 -3.84 -17.94
CA MET A 68 6.80 -5.30 -17.80
C MET A 68 7.19 -5.93 -19.12
N SER A 69 7.91 -7.05 -19.05
CA SER A 69 8.23 -7.90 -20.20
C SER A 69 7.49 -9.23 -20.08
N THR A 70 6.88 -9.69 -21.16
CA THR A 70 6.15 -10.95 -21.20
C THR A 70 6.43 -11.76 -22.46
N GLN A 71 6.37 -13.08 -22.33
CA GLN A 71 6.44 -14.06 -23.41
C GLN A 71 5.09 -14.74 -23.65
N ILE A 72 4.05 -14.31 -22.93
CA ILE A 72 2.70 -14.89 -23.00
C ILE A 72 2.04 -14.44 -24.29
N ASP A 73 1.45 -15.40 -25.01
CA ASP A 73 0.62 -15.16 -26.21
C ASP A 73 -0.73 -15.87 -26.05
N SER A 74 -1.60 -15.36 -25.16
CA SER A 74 -2.92 -15.96 -24.92
C SER A 74 -3.88 -15.04 -24.17
N TYR A 75 -5.13 -15.48 -24.08
CA TYR A 75 -6.09 -14.97 -23.10
C TYR A 75 -5.73 -15.51 -21.71
N ILE A 76 -5.73 -14.63 -20.72
CA ILE A 76 -5.24 -14.93 -19.38
C ILE A 76 -6.31 -14.80 -18.30
N PHE A 77 -6.25 -15.69 -17.32
CA PHE A 77 -7.02 -15.65 -16.08
C PHE A 77 -6.09 -15.38 -14.91
N ALA A 78 -6.55 -14.59 -13.95
CA ALA A 78 -5.81 -14.22 -12.76
C ALA A 78 -6.45 -14.85 -11.51
N ASP A 79 -5.73 -15.76 -10.86
CA ASP A 79 -6.02 -16.20 -9.51
C ASP A 79 -5.33 -15.25 -8.52
N ILE A 80 -6.14 -14.44 -7.84
CA ILE A 80 -5.68 -13.41 -6.90
C ILE A 80 -5.93 -13.91 -5.47
N ASP A 81 -4.83 -14.16 -4.76
CA ASP A 81 -4.83 -14.43 -3.33
C ASP A 81 -4.25 -13.21 -2.59
N VAL A 82 -5.04 -12.57 -1.73
CA VAL A 82 -4.56 -11.46 -0.89
C VAL A 82 -4.21 -12.00 0.49
N TYR A 83 -2.98 -11.71 0.92
CA TYR A 83 -2.46 -12.03 2.23
C TYR A 83 -2.32 -10.75 3.06
N ALA A 84 -2.70 -10.83 4.32
CA ALA A 84 -2.47 -9.79 5.30
C ALA A 84 -2.03 -10.45 6.62
N TYR A 85 -0.92 -9.99 7.19
CA TYR A 85 -0.32 -10.53 8.42
C TYR A 85 -0.12 -12.06 8.38
N GLY A 86 0.30 -12.58 7.21
CA GLY A 86 0.48 -14.01 6.98
C GLY A 86 -0.81 -14.82 6.76
N PHE A 87 -2.00 -14.22 6.88
CA PHE A 87 -3.28 -14.88 6.65
C PHE A 87 -3.82 -14.59 5.26
N LYS A 88 -4.36 -15.60 4.58
CA LYS A 88 -5.07 -15.42 3.31
C LYS A 88 -6.49 -14.92 3.57
N ILE A 89 -6.76 -13.68 3.17
CA ILE A 89 -8.02 -12.99 3.48
C ILE A 89 -8.99 -12.94 2.30
N ILE A 90 -8.49 -12.92 1.07
CA ILE A 90 -9.30 -12.85 -0.15
C ILE A 90 -8.73 -13.86 -1.14
N THR A 91 -9.62 -14.60 -1.81
CA THR A 91 -9.30 -15.46 -2.97
C THR A 91 -10.34 -15.18 -4.04
N LYS A 92 -9.90 -14.71 -5.20
CA LYS A 92 -10.75 -14.46 -6.37
C LYS A 92 -10.08 -15.02 -7.62
N ASN A 93 -10.88 -15.60 -8.51
CA ASN A 93 -10.47 -15.90 -9.87
C ASN A 93 -11.14 -14.87 -10.77
N VAL A 94 -10.36 -14.16 -11.57
CA VAL A 94 -10.83 -13.07 -12.42
C VAL A 94 -10.37 -13.32 -13.85
N ASP A 95 -11.31 -13.34 -14.77
CA ASP A 95 -11.03 -13.22 -16.20
C ASP A 95 -10.75 -11.74 -16.50
N LEU A 96 -9.48 -11.41 -16.73
CA LEU A 96 -9.01 -10.05 -16.99
C LEU A 96 -9.65 -9.43 -18.24
N CYS A 97 -10.11 -10.28 -19.17
CA CYS A 97 -10.73 -9.86 -20.42
C CYS A 97 -12.22 -9.57 -20.23
N SER A 98 -12.87 -10.30 -19.32
CA SER A 98 -14.28 -10.09 -18.96
C SER A 98 -14.52 -8.76 -18.22
N ILE A 99 -13.55 -8.33 -17.40
CA ILE A 99 -13.65 -7.09 -16.60
C ILE A 99 -13.31 -5.82 -17.41
N ASN A 100 -13.26 -5.93 -18.73
CA ASN A 100 -12.99 -4.84 -19.67
C ASN A 100 -11.62 -4.17 -19.46
N TRP A 101 -10.66 -4.89 -18.87
CA TRP A 101 -9.29 -4.41 -18.69
C TRP A 101 -8.48 -4.63 -19.98
N LYS A 102 -8.86 -3.90 -21.03
CA LYS A 102 -8.45 -4.14 -22.43
C LYS A 102 -6.94 -4.14 -22.66
N GLN A 103 -6.18 -3.52 -21.77
CA GLN A 103 -4.72 -3.41 -21.89
C GLN A 103 -4.00 -4.75 -21.68
N PHE A 104 -4.67 -5.73 -21.06
CA PHE A 104 -4.10 -7.04 -20.76
C PHE A 104 -4.74 -8.17 -21.58
N CYS A 105 -5.53 -7.86 -22.63
CA CYS A 105 -6.34 -8.84 -23.33
C CYS A 105 -6.51 -8.60 -24.84
N PRO A 106 -6.02 -9.51 -25.70
CA PRO A 106 -5.09 -10.61 -25.40
C PRO A 106 -3.69 -10.08 -25.03
N VAL A 107 -2.92 -10.86 -24.28
CA VAL A 107 -1.50 -10.55 -24.05
C VAL A 107 -0.70 -11.06 -25.23
N HIS A 108 0.24 -10.25 -25.70
CA HIS A 108 1.20 -10.63 -26.72
C HIS A 108 2.64 -10.52 -26.20
N PRO A 109 3.58 -11.32 -26.72
CA PRO A 109 4.97 -11.25 -26.34
C PRO A 109 5.58 -9.88 -26.62
N GLY A 110 6.31 -9.33 -25.64
CA GLY A 110 6.96 -8.03 -25.77
C GLY A 110 7.01 -7.27 -24.45
N ASN A 111 7.36 -5.99 -24.57
CA ASN A 111 7.34 -5.05 -23.45
C ASN A 111 6.01 -4.31 -23.41
N ILE A 112 5.40 -4.28 -22.24
CA ILE A 112 4.14 -3.63 -21.93
C ILE A 112 4.47 -2.47 -21.01
N GLN A 113 4.17 -1.25 -21.48
CA GLN A 113 4.26 -0.03 -20.68
C GLN A 113 2.86 0.57 -20.60
N ILE A 114 2.34 0.72 -19.39
CA ILE A 114 1.00 1.24 -19.15
C ILE A 114 1.06 2.26 -18.02
N ASP A 115 0.52 3.44 -18.29
CA ASP A 115 0.15 4.45 -17.29
C ASP A 115 -1.36 4.67 -17.44
N SER A 116 -2.13 4.30 -16.42
CA SER A 116 -3.58 4.41 -16.47
C SER A 116 -4.25 4.45 -15.11
N ILE A 117 -5.57 4.69 -15.15
CA ILE A 117 -6.43 4.77 -13.97
C ILE A 117 -7.64 3.89 -14.24
N GLU A 118 -7.87 2.93 -13.35
CA GLU A 118 -9.06 2.08 -13.37
C GLU A 118 -9.92 2.35 -12.13
N TYR A 119 -11.25 2.28 -12.29
CA TYR A 119 -12.16 2.50 -11.17
C TYR A 119 -12.70 1.18 -10.66
N ILE A 120 -12.24 0.80 -9.47
CA ILE A 120 -12.60 -0.49 -8.89
C ILE A 120 -14.06 -0.48 -8.43
N SER A 121 -14.77 -1.58 -8.68
CA SER A 121 -16.15 -1.73 -8.25
C SER A 121 -16.25 -1.64 -6.72
N SER A 122 -17.34 -1.07 -6.21
CA SER A 122 -17.55 -0.92 -4.76
C SER A 122 -17.57 -2.25 -4.01
N GLU A 123 -17.96 -3.35 -4.68
CA GLU A 123 -17.91 -4.70 -4.13
C GLU A 123 -16.51 -5.05 -3.62
N TYR A 124 -15.49 -4.92 -4.46
CA TYR A 124 -14.11 -5.25 -4.08
C TYR A 124 -13.50 -4.24 -3.10
N VAL A 125 -13.84 -2.96 -3.21
CA VAL A 125 -13.34 -1.93 -2.29
C VAL A 125 -13.85 -2.17 -0.86
N ASN A 126 -15.09 -2.63 -0.72
CA ASN A 126 -15.69 -2.91 0.59
C ASN A 126 -15.14 -4.18 1.26
N GLU A 127 -14.51 -5.08 0.50
CA GLU A 127 -13.82 -6.25 1.05
C GLU A 127 -12.50 -5.85 1.76
N ILE A 128 -11.93 -4.68 1.44
CA ILE A 128 -10.67 -4.22 2.06
C ILE A 128 -10.99 -3.65 3.46
N PRO A 129 -10.49 -4.28 4.53
CA PRO A 129 -10.82 -3.85 5.88
C PRO A 129 -10.18 -2.48 6.18
N GLY A 130 -10.90 -1.62 6.92
CA GLY A 130 -10.45 -0.27 7.26
C GLY A 130 -9.10 -0.20 7.98
N ILE A 131 -8.70 -1.27 8.67
CA ILE A 131 -7.39 -1.40 9.33
C ILE A 131 -6.22 -1.27 8.36
N ALA A 132 -6.39 -1.64 7.08
CA ALA A 132 -5.35 -1.55 6.06
C ALA A 132 -4.86 -0.11 5.86
N TYR A 133 -5.71 0.89 6.14
CA TYR A 133 -5.38 2.30 6.00
C TYR A 133 -4.93 2.97 7.31
N GLN A 134 -5.05 2.26 8.44
CA GLN A 134 -4.86 2.84 9.77
C GLN A 134 -3.59 2.33 10.45
N VAL A 135 -3.34 1.02 10.39
CA VAL A 135 -2.22 0.38 11.09
C VAL A 135 -0.90 0.72 10.38
N PRO A 136 0.13 1.25 11.06
CA PRO A 136 1.43 1.48 10.44
C PRO A 136 2.13 0.16 10.07
N ASP A 137 3.00 0.21 9.06
CA ASP A 137 3.82 -0.93 8.61
C ASP A 137 2.97 -2.20 8.36
N ILE A 138 1.92 -2.06 7.54
CA ILE A 138 1.08 -3.20 7.14
C ILE A 138 1.91 -4.27 6.42
N ASP A 139 1.77 -5.52 6.85
CA ASP A 139 2.28 -6.68 6.11
C ASP A 139 1.15 -7.22 5.24
N ALA A 140 1.04 -6.71 4.01
CA ALA A 140 0.02 -7.13 3.07
C ALA A 140 0.62 -7.30 1.67
N TYR A 141 0.27 -8.41 1.01
CA TYR A 141 0.68 -8.66 -0.36
C TYR A 141 -0.40 -9.42 -1.13
N ALA A 142 -0.53 -9.14 -2.42
CA ALA A 142 -1.33 -9.94 -3.34
C ALA A 142 -0.43 -10.88 -4.11
N ARG A 143 -0.82 -12.16 -4.19
CA ARG A 143 -0.22 -13.15 -5.07
C ARG A 143 -1.16 -13.39 -6.23
N VAL A 144 -0.70 -13.07 -7.43
CA VAL A 144 -1.46 -13.26 -8.66
C VAL A 144 -0.81 -14.38 -9.46
N LYS A 145 -1.55 -15.47 -9.66
CA LYS A 145 -1.14 -16.55 -10.57
C LYS A 145 -1.90 -16.37 -11.88
N ILE A 146 -1.15 -16.41 -12.97
CA ILE A 146 -1.68 -16.21 -14.31
C ILE A 146 -1.78 -17.57 -14.98
N THR A 147 -2.96 -17.88 -15.50
CA THR A 147 -3.24 -19.12 -16.23
C THR A 147 -3.83 -18.85 -17.59
N ASN A 148 -3.69 -19.80 -18.52
CA ASN A 148 -4.34 -19.74 -19.83
C ASN A 148 -5.72 -20.45 -19.85
N ASN A 149 -6.39 -20.41 -21.00
CA ASN A 149 -7.65 -21.14 -21.25
C ASN A 149 -7.61 -22.65 -20.99
N VAL A 150 -6.42 -23.25 -20.96
CA VAL A 150 -6.20 -24.69 -20.73
C VAL A 150 -5.77 -24.99 -19.28
N SER A 151 -5.85 -23.99 -18.40
CA SER A 151 -5.45 -24.06 -16.98
C SER A 151 -3.97 -24.35 -16.74
N GLU A 152 -3.10 -24.01 -17.70
CA GLU A 152 -1.65 -24.04 -17.52
C GLU A 152 -1.17 -22.78 -16.80
N TYR A 153 -0.25 -22.94 -15.84
CA TYR A 153 0.37 -21.82 -15.15
C TYR A 153 1.46 -21.17 -16.01
N LEU A 154 1.25 -19.89 -16.35
CA LEU A 154 2.17 -19.13 -17.20
C LEU A 154 3.10 -18.21 -16.42
N ALA A 155 2.59 -17.63 -15.33
CA ALA A 155 3.35 -16.69 -14.52
C ALA A 155 2.79 -16.60 -13.09
N CYS A 156 3.62 -16.11 -12.18
CA CYS A 156 3.25 -15.84 -10.80
C CYS A 156 3.93 -14.55 -10.37
N ILE A 157 3.17 -13.58 -9.88
CA ILE A 157 3.68 -12.34 -9.32
C ILE A 157 3.17 -12.10 -7.91
N GLN A 158 3.98 -11.46 -7.08
CA GLN A 158 3.61 -10.96 -5.76
C GLN A 158 3.82 -9.46 -5.72
N ILE A 159 2.81 -8.76 -5.23
CA ILE A 159 2.77 -7.31 -5.12
C ILE A 159 2.64 -6.96 -3.63
N TYR A 160 3.58 -6.18 -3.10
CA TYR A 160 3.57 -5.79 -1.69
C TYR A 160 2.96 -4.41 -1.52
N PHE A 161 2.00 -4.30 -0.61
CA PHE A 161 1.27 -3.07 -0.36
C PHE A 161 1.73 -2.40 0.93
N SER A 162 1.78 -1.07 0.90
CA SER A 162 2.02 -0.19 2.03
C SER A 162 0.93 0.87 2.09
N ASN A 163 0.64 1.42 3.25
CA ASN A 163 -0.20 2.61 3.41
C ASN A 163 0.63 3.88 3.65
N GLY A 164 1.96 3.78 3.55
CA GLY A 164 2.90 4.87 3.79
C GLY A 164 3.02 5.30 5.26
N LYS A 165 2.37 4.60 6.19
CA LYS A 165 2.48 4.87 7.64
C LYS A 165 3.56 3.99 8.24
N THR A 166 4.35 4.56 9.16
CA THR A 166 5.40 3.85 9.89
C THR A 166 5.32 4.10 11.39
N VAL A 167 5.73 3.11 12.20
CA VAL A 167 5.91 3.27 13.65
C VAL A 167 7.14 4.12 14.00
N SER A 168 8.03 4.35 13.04
CA SER A 168 9.25 5.16 13.21
C SER A 168 8.94 6.66 13.25
N GLN A 169 8.52 7.14 14.42
CA GLN A 169 8.16 8.53 14.64
C GLN A 169 9.33 9.31 15.27
N ILE A 170 9.66 10.49 14.71
CA ILE A 170 10.75 11.33 15.23
C ILE A 170 10.52 11.72 16.70
N GLY A 171 9.27 11.97 17.10
CA GLY A 171 8.92 12.28 18.47
C GLY A 171 9.23 11.14 19.44
N VAL A 172 8.95 9.89 19.05
CA VAL A 172 9.27 8.70 19.86
C VAL A 172 10.77 8.56 20.03
N LYS A 173 11.55 8.79 18.96
CA LYS A 173 13.03 8.76 19.00
C LYS A 173 13.60 9.77 20.02
N TRP A 174 13.08 11.00 20.04
CA TRP A 174 13.54 12.01 21.00
C TRP A 174 13.05 11.73 22.42
N ALA A 175 11.81 11.27 22.59
CA ALA A 175 11.28 10.93 23.90
C ALA A 175 12.07 9.81 24.57
N THR A 176 12.39 8.73 23.83
CA THR A 176 13.22 7.64 24.35
C THR A 176 14.65 8.10 24.64
N ALA A 177 15.23 8.98 23.81
CA ALA A 177 16.55 9.56 24.07
C ALA A 177 16.59 10.37 25.37
N VAL A 178 15.56 11.17 25.66
CA VAL A 178 15.46 11.94 26.92
C VAL A 178 15.30 11.01 28.12
N VAL A 179 14.41 10.01 28.05
CA VAL A 179 14.22 9.04 29.14
C VAL A 179 15.51 8.28 29.43
N ALA A 180 16.22 7.83 28.39
CA ALA A 180 17.52 7.17 28.54
C ALA A 180 18.58 8.12 29.13
N GLY A 181 18.59 9.39 28.72
CA GLY A 181 19.53 10.39 29.22
C GLY A 181 19.29 10.83 30.67
N ILE A 182 18.05 10.83 31.16
CA ILE A 182 17.72 11.14 32.56
C ILE A 182 18.04 9.94 33.49
N GLY A 183 18.00 8.72 32.95
CA GLY A 183 18.29 7.50 33.72
C GLY A 183 19.78 7.22 33.96
N LEU A 184 20.68 8.03 33.38
CA LEU A 184 22.15 8.00 33.55
C LEU A 184 22.59 9.06 34.57
#